data_AF-A0AB37AQS6-F1
#
_entry.id   AF-A0AB37AQS6-F1
#
_cell.length_a   1.000
_cell.length_b   1.000
_cell.length_c   1.000
_cell.angle_alpha   90.00
_cell.angle_beta   90.00
_cell.angle_gamma   90.00
#
_symmetry.space_group_name_H-M   'P 1'
#
loop_
_entity.id
_entity.type
_entity.pdbx_description
1 polymer ?
#
loop_
_entity_poly.entity_id
_entity_poly.type
_entity_poly.pdbx_seq_one_letter_code
_entity_poly.pdbx_strand_id
1 'polypeptide(L)'
;MQITTTEFPFVWLRYTSSSSGDPASLFAELDALLARRERFVFLTDDAPTGDGGAEDHELRKQLAKWTKANRAQSRASVPAMIAIEPDAQRRAALDAFSGAFEKVWGYPLKAAANRDAALALARRLLAEPVRDADTMNG
;
A
#
# COMPACT_ATOMS: atom_id res chain seq x y z
N MET A 1 2.73 1.28 13.84
CA MET A 1 2.77 1.64 12.40
C MET A 1 2.55 3.14 12.29
N GLN A 2 3.34 3.85 11.47
CA GLN A 2 3.25 5.29 11.26
C GLN A 2 3.20 5.58 9.75
N ILE A 3 2.35 6.53 9.35
CA ILE A 3 2.29 7.06 7.98
C ILE A 3 3.19 8.29 7.90
N THR A 4 3.92 8.42 6.81
CA THR A 4 4.76 9.58 6.53
C THR A 4 4.46 10.06 5.12
N THR A 5 3.97 11.30 5.03
CA THR A 5 3.53 11.95 3.78
C THR A 5 4.49 13.06 3.34
N THR A 6 5.69 13.13 3.92
CA THR A 6 6.69 14.18 3.65
C THR A 6 7.20 14.18 2.21
N GLU A 7 7.17 13.03 1.53
CA GLU A 7 7.59 12.87 0.14
C GLU A 7 6.39 12.70 -0.81
N PHE A 8 5.23 13.28 -0.49
CA PHE A 8 4.04 13.19 -1.33
C PHE A 8 4.38 13.48 -2.81
N PRO A 9 3.92 12.64 -3.78
CA PRO A 9 2.90 11.59 -3.71
C PRO A 9 3.37 10.20 -3.21
N PHE A 10 4.56 10.10 -2.62
CA PHE A 10 5.09 8.88 -2.02
C PHE A 10 4.74 8.82 -0.53
N VAL A 11 3.81 7.92 -0.18
CA VAL A 11 3.34 7.75 1.19
C VAL A 11 4.02 6.55 1.83
N TRP A 12 4.84 6.80 2.83
CA TRP A 12 5.61 5.76 3.51
C TRP A 12 4.85 5.19 4.71
N LEU A 13 4.73 3.88 4.77
CA LEU A 13 4.18 3.11 5.87
C LEU A 13 5.37 2.46 6.60
N ARG A 14 5.58 2.81 7.87
CA ARG A 14 6.69 2.27 8.67
C ARG A 14 6.18 1.57 9.91
N TYR A 15 6.65 0.36 10.15
CA TYR A 15 6.37 -0.39 11.36
C TYR A 15 7.43 -0.05 12.41
N THR A 16 7.24 1.08 13.10
CA THR A 16 8.14 1.47 14.20
C THR A 16 7.74 0.71 15.46
N SER A 17 8.67 -0.04 16.07
CA SER A 17 8.44 -0.76 17.34
C SER A 17 8.24 0.17 18.54
N SER A 18 8.50 1.47 18.38
CA SER A 18 8.41 2.48 19.44
C SER A 18 7.22 3.42 19.30
N SER A 19 6.42 3.32 18.23
CA SER A 19 5.16 4.05 18.17
C SER A 19 4.10 3.27 18.94
N SER A 20 3.81 3.74 20.15
CA SER A 20 2.47 3.73 20.74
C SER A 20 1.48 4.56 19.90
N GLY A 21 1.53 4.41 18.57
CA GLY A 21 0.72 5.13 17.63
C GLY A 21 -0.63 4.46 17.57
N ASP A 22 -1.63 5.15 18.11
CA ASP A 22 -3.00 4.66 18.13
C ASP A 22 -3.48 4.36 16.70
N PRO A 23 -4.05 3.17 16.43
CA PRO A 23 -4.52 2.80 15.10
C PRO A 23 -5.57 3.78 14.57
N ALA A 24 -6.36 4.45 15.42
CA ALA A 24 -7.32 5.45 14.96
C ALA A 24 -6.64 6.66 14.30
N SER A 25 -5.45 7.06 14.78
CA SER A 25 -4.68 8.16 14.16
C SER A 25 -4.17 7.76 12.77
N LEU A 26 -3.73 6.51 12.61
CA LEU A 26 -3.36 5.96 11.30
C LEU A 26 -4.52 6.03 10.31
N PHE A 27 -5.71 5.58 10.72
CA PHE A 27 -6.89 5.62 9.85
C PHE A 27 -7.34 7.04 9.54
N ALA A 28 -7.22 7.98 10.49
CA ALA A 28 -7.51 9.38 10.24
C ALA A 28 -6.57 9.99 9.19
N GLU A 29 -5.28 9.66 9.22
CA GLU A 29 -4.34 10.09 8.17
C GLU A 29 -4.66 9.47 6.81
N LEU A 30 -5.00 8.17 6.76
CA LEU A 30 -5.41 7.51 5.52
C LEU A 30 -6.68 8.12 4.93
N ASP A 31 -7.66 8.42 5.78
CA ASP A 31 -8.91 9.06 5.36
C ASP A 31 -8.65 10.46 4.83
N ALA A 32 -7.83 11.26 5.52
CA ALA A 32 -7.40 12.58 5.06
C ALA A 32 -6.65 12.52 3.72
N LEU A 33 -5.84 11.47 3.49
CA LEU A 33 -5.16 11.26 2.21
C LEU A 33 -6.16 10.94 1.09
N LEU A 34 -7.11 10.03 1.31
CA LEU A 34 -8.15 9.73 0.32
C LEU A 34 -9.06 10.94 0.06
N ALA A 35 -9.34 11.74 1.09
CA ALA A 35 -10.15 12.94 0.98
C ALA A 35 -9.53 13.98 0.02
N ARG A 36 -8.20 13.99 -0.16
CA ARG A 36 -7.52 14.85 -1.14
C ARG A 36 -7.84 14.48 -2.59
N ARG A 37 -8.29 13.24 -2.85
CA ARG A 37 -8.56 12.70 -4.20
C ARG A 37 -7.37 12.82 -5.16
N GLU A 38 -6.16 12.85 -4.62
CA GLU A 38 -4.93 12.88 -5.39
C GLU A 38 -4.36 11.47 -5.56
N ARG A 39 -3.64 11.23 -6.66
CA ARG A 39 -2.98 9.94 -6.88
C ARG A 39 -1.72 9.84 -6.04
N PHE A 40 -1.60 8.76 -5.28
CA PHE A 40 -0.42 8.50 -4.45
C PHE A 40 -0.13 7.01 -4.36
N VAL A 41 1.11 6.67 -4.06
CA VAL A 41 1.57 5.27 -3.93
C VAL A 41 2.01 5.01 -2.50
N PHE A 42 1.57 3.88 -1.95
CA PHE A 42 2.03 3.42 -0.65
C PHE A 42 3.36 2.66 -0.80
N LEU A 43 4.34 3.03 0.02
CA LEU A 43 5.65 2.40 0.11
C LEU A 43 5.86 1.87 1.52
N THR A 44 6.31 0.63 1.67
CA THR A 44 6.69 0.08 2.98
C THR A 44 8.10 -0.50 2.91
N ASP A 45 8.93 -0.21 3.91
CA ASP A 45 10.25 -0.84 4.05
C ASP A 45 10.22 -2.17 4.80
N ASP A 46 9.12 -2.43 5.50
CA ASP A 46 8.82 -3.71 6.12
C ASP A 46 7.70 -4.34 5.31
N ALA A 47 8.03 -5.38 4.53
CA ALA A 47 7.01 -6.19 3.91
C ALA A 47 6.17 -6.81 5.03
N PRO A 48 4.82 -6.89 4.88
CA PRO A 48 3.99 -7.63 5.82
C PRO A 48 4.33 -9.11 5.69
N THR A 49 5.44 -9.52 6.29
CA THR A 49 5.75 -10.92 6.49
C THR A 49 4.61 -11.46 7.35
N GLY A 50 4.03 -12.59 6.95
CA GLY A 50 2.91 -13.21 7.66
C GLY A 50 3.16 -13.46 9.16
N ASP A 51 4.42 -13.28 9.59
CA ASP A 51 4.99 -13.46 10.93
C ASP A 51 4.88 -12.22 11.85
N GLY A 52 4.24 -11.14 11.41
CA GLY A 52 3.93 -10.01 12.29
C GLY A 52 3.10 -10.47 13.49
N GLY A 53 3.54 -10.14 14.71
CA GLY A 53 2.90 -10.55 15.96
C GLY A 53 1.41 -10.16 16.07
N ALA A 54 0.77 -10.51 17.20
CA ALA A 54 -0.68 -10.33 17.39
C ALA A 54 -1.21 -8.90 17.09
N GLU A 55 -0.40 -7.87 17.33
CA GLU A 55 -0.72 -6.47 17.02
C GLU A 55 -0.81 -6.19 15.51
N ASP A 56 -0.03 -6.92 14.70
CA ASP A 56 -0.05 -6.85 13.24
C ASP A 56 -1.35 -7.44 12.67
N HIS A 57 -1.91 -8.45 13.34
CA HIS A 57 -3.15 -9.10 12.91
C HIS A 57 -4.37 -8.19 13.07
N GLU A 58 -4.50 -7.50 14.22
CA GLU A 58 -5.61 -6.57 14.45
C GLU A 58 -5.50 -5.34 13.53
N LEU A 59 -4.29 -4.84 13.28
CA LEU A 59 -4.08 -3.76 12.32
C LEU A 59 -4.44 -4.18 10.90
N ARG A 60 -4.04 -5.38 10.46
CA ARG A 60 -4.44 -5.95 9.15
C ARG A 60 -5.94 -6.08 9.03
N LYS A 61 -6.65 -6.54 10.07
CA LYS A 61 -8.12 -6.60 10.06
C LYS A 61 -8.75 -5.22 9.92
N GLN A 62 -8.26 -4.24 10.66
CA GLN A 62 -8.78 -2.87 10.58
C GLN A 62 -8.48 -2.24 9.22
N LEU A 63 -7.29 -2.46 8.65
CA LEU A 63 -6.94 -2.04 7.29
C LEU A 63 -7.82 -2.72 6.23
N ALA A 64 -8.10 -4.02 6.36
CA ALA A 64 -9.03 -4.71 5.48
C ALA A 64 -10.45 -4.15 5.59
N LYS A 65 -10.92 -3.83 6.81
CA LYS A 65 -12.23 -3.20 7.05
C LYS A 65 -12.30 -1.79 6.47
N TRP A 66 -11.28 -0.97 6.71
CA TRP A 66 -11.18 0.37 6.17
C TRP A 66 -11.14 0.35 4.64
N THR A 67 -10.38 -0.58 4.06
CA THR A 67 -10.30 -0.70 2.60
C THR A 67 -11.61 -1.21 2.01
N LYS A 68 -12.36 -2.06 2.71
CA LYS A 68 -13.70 -2.45 2.26
C LYS A 68 -14.64 -1.24 2.19
N ALA A 69 -14.57 -0.32 3.16
CA ALA A 69 -15.36 0.91 3.15
C ALA A 69 -14.88 1.91 2.07
N ASN A 70 -13.57 1.99 1.86
CA ASN A 70 -12.94 2.96 0.97
C ASN A 70 -12.50 2.41 -0.39
N ARG A 71 -12.89 1.18 -0.74
CA ARG A 71 -12.37 0.41 -1.88
C ARG A 71 -12.40 1.18 -3.18
N ALA A 72 -13.51 1.85 -3.46
CA ALA A 72 -13.70 2.62 -4.69
C ALA A 72 -12.73 3.81 -4.77
N GLN A 73 -12.57 4.54 -3.67
CA GLN A 73 -11.66 5.69 -3.58
C GLN A 73 -10.19 5.24 -3.64
N SER A 74 -9.86 4.17 -2.92
CA SER A 74 -8.51 3.62 -2.92
C SER A 74 -8.12 3.09 -4.29
N ARG A 75 -9.00 2.39 -5.01
CA ARG A 75 -8.73 1.92 -6.38
C ARG A 75 -8.53 3.07 -7.37
N ALA A 76 -9.22 4.20 -7.18
CA ALA A 76 -9.07 5.37 -8.04
C ALA A 76 -7.81 6.19 -7.74
N SER A 77 -7.40 6.24 -6.46
CA SER A 77 -6.31 7.10 -5.97
C SER A 77 -4.98 6.36 -5.86
N VAL A 78 -5.00 5.05 -5.60
CA VAL A 78 -3.82 4.23 -5.33
C VAL A 78 -3.63 3.23 -6.46
N PRO A 79 -2.62 3.43 -7.34
CA PRO A 79 -2.38 2.52 -8.46
C PRO A 79 -1.76 1.19 -8.02
N ALA A 80 -0.91 1.20 -6.98
CA ALA A 80 -0.39 0.00 -6.33
C ALA A 80 0.18 0.35 -4.95
N MET A 81 0.38 -0.67 -4.12
CA MET A 81 1.26 -0.60 -2.96
C MET A 81 2.59 -1.29 -3.30
N ILE A 82 3.70 -0.73 -2.84
CA ILE A 82 5.04 -1.25 -3.07
C ILE A 82 5.70 -1.60 -1.74
N ALA A 83 6.05 -2.86 -1.57
CA ALA A 83 6.84 -3.35 -0.45
C ALA A 83 8.31 -3.48 -0.87
N ILE A 84 9.22 -2.90 -0.10
CA ILE A 84 10.65 -3.05 -0.29
C ILE A 84 11.08 -4.32 0.43
N GLU A 85 11.56 -5.28 -0.35
CA GLU A 85 12.02 -6.56 0.12
C GLU A 85 13.30 -6.93 -0.64
N PRO A 86 14.48 -6.86 0.02
CA PRO A 86 15.74 -7.22 -0.61
C PRO A 86 15.82 -8.72 -0.93
N ASP A 87 15.14 -9.56 -0.14
CA ASP A 87 15.16 -11.01 -0.31
C ASP A 87 14.31 -11.46 -1.51
N ALA A 88 14.95 -12.14 -2.47
CA ALA A 88 14.29 -12.55 -3.70
C ALA A 88 13.17 -13.59 -3.46
N GLN A 89 13.32 -14.45 -2.45
CA GLN A 89 12.33 -15.47 -2.13
C GLN A 89 11.08 -14.84 -1.50
N ARG A 90 11.25 -13.88 -0.59
CA ARG A 90 10.15 -13.10 -0.04
C ARG A 90 9.47 -12.21 -1.08
N ARG A 91 10.23 -11.61 -2.01
CA ARG A 91 9.62 -10.90 -3.16
C ARG A 91 8.69 -11.80 -3.97
N ALA A 92 9.12 -13.03 -4.27
CA ALA A 92 8.28 -13.98 -5.00
C ALA A 92 7.03 -14.37 -4.20
N ALA A 93 7.13 -14.51 -2.87
CA ALA A 93 5.97 -14.75 -2.00
C ALA A 93 4.99 -13.57 -2.00
N LEU A 94 5.49 -12.32 -1.96
CA LEU A 94 4.66 -11.11 -2.04
C LEU A 94 3.96 -10.98 -3.41
N ASP A 95 4.66 -11.32 -4.49
CA ASP A 95 4.09 -11.32 -5.84
C ASP A 95 2.97 -12.37 -5.96
N ALA A 96 3.20 -13.59 -5.45
CA ALA A 96 2.17 -14.62 -5.36
C ALA A 96 0.98 -14.18 -4.47
N PHE A 97 1.25 -13.43 -3.40
CA PHE A 97 0.22 -12.86 -2.53
C PHE A 97 -0.53 -11.67 -3.16
N SER A 98 0.05 -11.02 -4.18
CA SER A 98 -0.50 -9.83 -4.84
C SER A 98 -1.94 -10.04 -5.33
N GLY A 99 -2.24 -11.21 -5.90
CA GLY A 99 -3.60 -11.53 -6.36
C GLY A 99 -4.63 -11.63 -5.22
N ALA A 100 -4.23 -12.15 -4.05
CA ALA A 100 -5.10 -12.16 -2.88
C ALA A 100 -5.25 -10.75 -2.28
N PHE A 101 -4.15 -10.00 -2.26
CA PHE A 101 -4.14 -8.61 -1.81
C PHE A 101 -5.05 -7.74 -2.67
N GLU A 102 -4.98 -7.82 -3.99
CA GLU A 102 -5.82 -7.04 -4.90
C GLU A 102 -7.32 -7.35 -4.70
N LYS A 103 -7.67 -8.61 -4.43
CA LYS A 103 -9.05 -8.97 -4.11
C LYS A 103 -9.58 -8.28 -2.86
N VAL A 104 -8.73 -8.04 -1.86
CA VAL A 104 -9.10 -7.34 -0.62
C VAL A 104 -9.03 -5.83 -0.80
N TRP A 105 -7.94 -5.33 -1.37
CA TRP A 105 -7.60 -3.91 -1.39
C TRP A 105 -8.08 -3.15 -2.63
N GLY A 106 -8.29 -3.85 -3.75
CA GLY A 106 -8.75 -3.29 -5.01
C GLY A 106 -7.64 -2.84 -5.97
N TYR A 107 -6.38 -2.92 -5.54
CA TYR A 107 -5.16 -2.61 -6.31
C TYR A 107 -4.04 -3.62 -6.01
N PRO A 108 -3.09 -3.84 -6.93
CA PRO A 108 -2.04 -4.84 -6.77
C PRO A 108 -0.99 -4.43 -5.73
N LEU A 109 -0.39 -5.43 -5.09
CA LEU A 109 0.83 -5.30 -4.30
C LEU A 109 2.03 -5.61 -5.20
N LYS A 110 3.08 -4.80 -5.15
CA LYS A 110 4.34 -5.04 -5.87
C LYS A 110 5.49 -5.11 -4.88
N ALA A 111 6.45 -5.98 -5.14
CA ALA A 111 7.66 -6.07 -4.35
C ALA A 111 8.85 -5.45 -5.10
N ALA A 112 9.67 -4.67 -4.41
CA ALA A 112 10.85 -3.99 -4.96
C ALA A 112 12.10 -4.38 -4.17
N ALA A 113 13.25 -4.47 -4.83
CA ALA A 113 14.48 -4.94 -4.18
C ALA A 113 15.08 -3.96 -3.16
N ASN A 114 14.83 -2.67 -3.35
CA ASN A 114 15.37 -1.59 -2.53
C ASN A 114 14.51 -0.34 -2.70
N ARG A 115 14.80 0.69 -1.89
CA ARG A 115 14.10 1.98 -1.92
C ARG A 115 14.15 2.66 -3.29
N ASP A 116 15.28 2.62 -3.98
CA ASP A 116 15.43 3.24 -5.29
C ASP A 116 14.50 2.58 -6.34
N ALA A 117 14.52 1.25 -6.41
CA ALA A 117 13.64 0.48 -7.27
C ALA A 117 12.15 0.73 -6.94
N ALA A 118 11.82 0.85 -5.65
CA ALA A 118 10.46 1.14 -5.22
C ALA A 118 10.00 2.55 -5.63
N LEU A 119 10.87 3.55 -5.47
CA LEU A 119 10.60 4.92 -5.89
C LEU A 119 10.48 5.01 -7.42
N ALA A 120 11.38 4.36 -8.17
CA ALA A 120 11.31 4.31 -9.63
C ALA A 120 9.99 3.70 -10.11
N LEU A 121 9.57 2.60 -9.49
CA LEU A 121 8.29 1.93 -9.78
C LEU A 121 7.09 2.81 -9.40
N ALA A 122 7.10 3.43 -8.23
CA ALA A 122 6.04 4.33 -7.77
C ALA A 122 5.86 5.50 -8.75
N ARG A 123 6.97 6.10 -9.16
CA ARG A 123 6.99 7.24 -10.07
C ARG A 123 6.47 6.87 -11.46
N ARG A 124 6.79 5.67 -11.93
CA ARG A 124 6.23 5.10 -13.16
C ARG A 124 4.72 4.90 -13.06
N LEU A 125 4.24 4.30 -11.97
CA LEU A 125 2.80 4.06 -11.75
C LEU A 125 1.98 5.36 -11.65
N LEU A 126 2.57 6.40 -11.07
CA LEU A 126 1.94 7.72 -10.98
C LEU A 126 1.97 8.48 -12.31
N ALA A 127 2.98 8.25 -13.14
CA ALA A 127 3.08 8.82 -14.48
C ALA A 127 2.19 8.08 -15.49
N GLU A 128 1.91 6.79 -15.28
CA GLU A 128 0.93 6.06 -16.07
C GLU A 128 -0.48 6.64 -15.80
N PRO A 129 -1.22 7.09 -16.84
CA PRO A 129 -2.63 7.44 -16.64
C PRO A 129 -3.34 6.20 -16.10
N VAL A 130 -4.27 6.37 -15.14
CA VAL A 130 -5.15 5.28 -14.69
C VAL A 130 -5.70 4.65 -15.96
N ARG A 131 -5.22 3.46 -16.27
CA ARG A 131 -5.80 2.64 -17.31
C ARG A 131 -7.11 2.19 -16.72
N ASP A 132 -8.19 2.89 -17.05
CA ASP A 132 -9.52 2.34 -17.00
C ASP A 132 -9.45 1.00 -17.73
N ALA A 133 -9.33 -0.08 -16.96
CA ALA A 133 -9.42 -1.44 -17.48
C ALA A 133 -10.89 -1.78 -17.81
N ASP A 134 -11.54 -0.87 -18.54
CA ASP A 134 -12.85 -1.02 -19.16
C ASP A 134 -12.86 -0.28 -20.51
N THR A 135 -11.87 -0.59 -21.36
CA THR A 135 -12.00 -0.39 -22.81
C THR A 135 -11.22 -1.47 -23.54
N MET A 136 -11.54 -2.73 -23.25
CA MET A 136 -11.44 -3.80 -24.25
C MET A 136 -12.84 -4.04 -24.79
N ASN A 137 -13.21 -3.22 -25.78
CA ASN A 137 -14.28 -3.55 -26.72
C ASN A 137 -13.86 -3.04 -28.09
N GLY A 138 -13.89 -3.93 -29.08
CA GLY A 138 -13.43 -3.73 -30.45
C GLY A 138 -13.21 -5.08 -31.13
#